data_AF-A0A3G2T5J0-F1
#
_entry.id   AF-A0A3G2T5J0-F1
#
_cell.length_a   1.000
_cell.length_b   1.000
_cell.length_c   1.000
_cell.angle_alpha   90.00
_cell.angle_beta   90.00
_cell.angle_gamma   90.00
#
_symmetry.space_group_name_H-M   'P 1'
#
loop_
_entity.id
_entity.type
_entity.pdbx_description
1 polymer ?
#
loop_
_entity_poly.entity_id
_entity_poly.type
_entity_poly.pdbx_seq_one_letter_code
_entity_poly.pdbx_strand_id
1 'polypeptide(L)'
;MDLKIDLVDVDGYQLKVLALRSFYQIYKYDYIEDPSLKSRPSWANQNYVCKNILWRNDDRGEIGFAGKSACRILKLAEIQHLEITNTRPAKGPGSTELVAVLSLENNVDYKKEIFFERGAYFDYHEVEMIRKFSCLSIMIFADNYDC
;
A
#
# COMPACT_ATOMS: atom_id res chain seq x y z
N MET A 1 10.26 16.00 2.72
CA MET A 1 9.67 15.49 3.98
C MET A 1 10.22 14.10 4.18
N ASP A 2 10.89 13.85 5.30
CA ASP A 2 11.53 12.55 5.55
C ASP A 2 10.48 11.50 5.89
N LEU A 3 10.59 10.32 5.27
CA LEU A 3 9.76 9.17 5.62
C LEU A 3 10.14 8.74 7.03
N LYS A 4 9.17 8.72 7.94
CA LYS A 4 9.35 8.28 9.32
C LYS A 4 8.28 7.26 9.69
N ILE A 5 8.64 6.39 10.63
CA ILE A 5 7.71 5.45 11.26
C ILE A 5 7.24 6.10 12.54
N ASP A 6 5.95 6.36 12.63
CA ASP A 6 5.27 6.90 13.80
C ASP A 6 4.65 5.75 14.62
N LEU A 7 4.53 5.95 15.94
CA LEU A 7 3.76 5.08 16.83
C LEU A 7 2.48 5.80 17.23
N VAL A 8 1.33 5.17 17.01
CA VAL A 8 0.01 5.74 17.28
C VAL A 8 -0.77 4.78 18.16
N ASP A 9 -1.32 5.27 19.27
CA ASP A 9 -2.27 4.53 20.09
C ASP A 9 -3.67 4.65 19.49
N VAL A 10 -4.30 3.51 19.22
CA VAL A 10 -5.67 3.44 18.70
C VAL A 10 -6.41 2.40 19.51
N ASP A 11 -7.40 2.84 20.30
CA ASP A 11 -8.27 1.99 21.11
C ASP A 11 -7.51 1.00 22.01
N GLY A 12 -6.35 1.41 22.55
CA GLY A 12 -5.51 0.59 23.41
C GLY A 12 -4.54 -0.34 22.67
N TYR A 13 -4.45 -0.22 21.35
CA TYR A 13 -3.45 -0.91 20.52
C TYR A 13 -2.38 0.06 20.03
N GLN A 14 -1.13 -0.40 19.99
CA GLN A 14 -0.05 0.36 19.40
C GLN A 14 0.10 0.02 17.92
N LEU A 15 -0.13 1.01 17.06
CA LEU A 15 0.08 0.90 15.62
C LEU A 15 1.40 1.54 15.22
N LYS A 16 2.19 0.83 14.43
CA LYS A 16 3.28 1.43 13.65
C LYS A 16 2.66 2.03 12.39
N VAL A 17 2.99 3.27 12.04
CA VAL A 17 2.43 3.96 10.88
C VAL A 17 3.56 4.54 10.03
N LEU A 18 3.53 4.26 8.73
CA LEU A 18 4.41 4.86 7.74
C LEU A 18 3.57 5.73 6.79
N ALA A 19 3.76 7.04 6.87
CA ALA A 19 3.15 7.97 5.91
C ALA A 19 4.01 8.05 4.65
N LEU A 20 3.41 7.78 3.48
CA LEU A 20 4.07 7.87 2.19
C LEU A 20 4.07 9.31 1.67
N ARG A 21 5.02 9.65 0.78
CA ARG A 21 5.16 11.02 0.26
C ARG A 21 4.09 11.38 -0.75
N SER A 22 3.64 10.44 -1.58
CA SER A 22 2.77 10.75 -2.72
C SER A 22 1.28 10.49 -2.45
N PHE A 23 0.45 11.15 -3.26
CA PHE A 23 -1.01 11.11 -3.20
C PHE A 23 -1.58 9.97 -4.07
N TYR A 24 -1.03 8.76 -3.93
CA TYR A 24 -1.58 7.52 -4.47
C TYR A 24 -3.09 7.37 -4.24
N GLN A 25 -3.82 7.02 -5.30
CA GLN A 25 -5.20 6.57 -5.21
C GLN A 25 -5.17 5.05 -4.97
N ILE A 26 -6.09 4.50 -4.18
CA ILE A 26 -6.14 3.04 -3.99
C ILE A 26 -6.90 2.35 -5.14
N TYR A 27 -7.38 3.10 -6.14
CA TYR A 27 -8.42 2.60 -7.04
C TYR A 27 -8.21 2.95 -8.51
N LYS A 28 -7.93 1.93 -9.31
CA LYS A 28 -8.27 1.90 -10.74
C LYS A 28 -9.76 1.58 -10.99
N TYR A 29 -10.46 0.99 -10.01
CA TYR A 29 -11.87 0.53 -10.09
C TYR A 29 -12.69 0.90 -8.84
N ASP A 30 -14.00 1.13 -9.00
CA ASP A 30 -14.90 1.60 -7.95
C ASP A 30 -14.94 0.69 -6.71
N TYR A 31 -14.95 1.30 -5.50
CA TYR A 31 -15.05 0.59 -4.22
C TYR A 31 -16.38 -0.15 -4.02
N ILE A 32 -17.34 0.06 -4.93
CA ILE A 32 -18.63 -0.62 -4.95
C ILE A 32 -18.46 -2.12 -5.26
N GLU A 33 -17.37 -2.52 -5.91
CA GLU A 33 -17.17 -3.89 -6.42
C GLU A 33 -16.27 -4.78 -5.54
N ASP A 34 -15.56 -4.23 -4.55
CA ASP A 34 -14.65 -5.01 -3.68
C ASP A 34 -15.05 -4.93 -2.19
N PRO A 35 -15.74 -5.95 -1.65
CA PRO A 35 -16.19 -5.98 -0.26
C PRO A 35 -15.04 -6.06 0.77
N SER A 36 -13.81 -6.30 0.33
CA SER A 36 -12.63 -6.27 1.23
C SER A 36 -12.11 -4.86 1.50
N LEU A 37 -12.64 -3.85 0.82
CA LEU A 37 -12.35 -2.45 1.08
C LEU A 37 -13.20 -1.95 2.25
N LYS A 38 -12.56 -1.15 3.10
CA LYS A 38 -13.19 -0.53 4.26
C LYS A 38 -13.07 0.99 4.16
N SER A 39 -13.93 1.69 4.87
CA SER A 39 -13.75 3.14 5.04
C SER A 39 -12.41 3.42 5.70
N ARG A 40 -11.77 4.52 5.31
CA ARG A 40 -10.52 4.95 5.95
C ARG A 40 -10.75 5.18 7.45
N PRO A 41 -9.93 4.62 8.35
CA PRO A 41 -10.10 4.78 9.78
C PRO A 41 -10.10 6.26 10.21
N SER A 42 -10.94 6.61 11.17
CA SER A 42 -11.07 8.01 11.67
C SER A 42 -9.75 8.55 12.23
N TRP A 43 -9.00 7.74 12.98
CA TRP A 43 -7.68 8.11 13.52
C TRP A 43 -6.68 8.46 12.41
N ALA A 44 -6.77 7.78 11.26
CA ALA A 44 -5.90 8.04 10.11
C ALA A 44 -6.27 9.36 9.42
N ASN A 45 -7.55 9.75 9.45
CA ASN A 45 -8.00 11.06 8.97
C ASN A 45 -7.55 12.20 9.89
N GLN A 46 -7.52 11.99 11.21
CA GLN A 46 -7.10 13.03 12.16
C GLN A 46 -5.61 13.32 12.08
N ASN A 47 -4.77 12.29 11.94
CA ASN A 47 -3.31 12.41 12.04
C ASN A 47 -2.61 12.51 10.68
N TYR A 48 -3.22 11.97 9.62
CA TYR A 48 -2.62 11.83 8.29
C TYR A 48 -3.61 12.28 7.20
N VAL A 49 -4.15 13.49 7.35
CA VAL A 49 -5.13 14.10 6.45
C VAL A 49 -4.62 14.02 5.00
N CYS A 50 -5.41 13.42 4.12
CA CYS A 50 -5.11 13.28 2.68
C CYS A 50 -3.78 12.56 2.36
N LYS A 51 -3.19 11.82 3.31
CA LYS A 51 -1.95 11.06 3.09
C LYS A 51 -2.21 9.58 2.95
N ASN A 52 -1.47 8.96 2.05
CA ASN A 52 -1.38 7.50 2.02
C ASN A 52 -0.56 7.01 3.18
N ILE A 53 -1.07 5.99 3.85
CA ILE A 53 -0.40 5.40 4.99
C ILE A 53 -0.41 3.89 4.86
N LEU A 54 0.68 3.29 5.33
CA LEU A 54 0.69 1.92 5.78
C LEU A 54 0.61 1.95 7.30
N TRP A 55 -0.17 1.07 7.89
CA TRP A 55 -0.08 0.83 9.32
C TRP A 55 0.02 -0.66 9.61
N ARG A 56 0.68 -0.99 10.70
CA ARG A 56 0.90 -2.37 11.11
C ARG A 56 0.44 -2.52 12.55
N ASN A 57 -0.38 -3.54 12.78
CA ASN A 57 -0.78 -4.00 14.08
C ASN A 57 -0.08 -5.34 14.33
N ASP A 58 1.01 -5.30 15.08
CA ASP A 58 1.81 -6.49 15.37
C ASP A 58 1.06 -7.48 16.26
N ASP A 59 0.27 -6.99 17.23
CA ASP A 59 -0.52 -7.82 18.15
C ASP A 59 -1.58 -8.66 17.41
N ARG A 60 -2.12 -8.10 16.32
CA ARG A 60 -3.13 -8.76 15.47
C ARG A 60 -2.54 -9.44 14.24
N GLY A 61 -1.25 -9.27 13.97
CA GLY A 61 -0.62 -9.76 12.74
C GLY A 61 -1.26 -9.18 11.48
N GLU A 62 -1.68 -7.91 11.52
CA GLU A 62 -2.39 -7.24 10.43
C GLU A 62 -1.57 -6.08 9.87
N ILE A 63 -1.68 -5.87 8.56
CA ILE A 63 -1.19 -4.68 7.87
C ILE A 63 -2.33 -4.02 7.11
N GLY A 64 -2.43 -2.71 7.27
CA GLY A 64 -3.41 -1.89 6.60
C GLY A 64 -2.78 -0.89 5.65
N PHE A 65 -3.49 -0.61 4.58
CA PHE A 65 -3.11 0.33 3.53
C PHE A 65 -4.27 1.28 3.30
N ALA A 66 -4.06 2.57 3.52
CA ALA A 66 -5.15 3.55 3.46
C ALA A 66 -4.80 4.69 2.50
N GLY A 67 -5.79 4.93 1.64
CA GLY A 67 -5.84 5.89 0.56
C GLY A 67 -6.40 7.22 1.04
N LYS A 68 -6.86 8.06 0.13
CA LYS A 68 -7.59 9.27 0.53
C LYS A 68 -8.90 8.98 1.29
N SER A 69 -9.67 7.97 0.88
CA SER A 69 -11.04 7.74 1.37
C SER A 69 -11.32 6.33 1.89
N ALA A 70 -10.54 5.35 1.47
CA ALA A 70 -10.77 3.95 1.84
C ALA A 70 -9.45 3.24 2.11
N CYS A 71 -9.56 2.03 2.65
CA CYS A 71 -8.43 1.23 3.04
C CYS A 71 -8.66 -0.26 2.82
N ARG A 72 -7.56 -1.01 2.82
CA ARG A 72 -7.54 -2.47 2.81
C ARG A 72 -6.77 -2.93 4.04
N ILE A 73 -7.27 -3.96 4.71
CA ILE A 73 -6.58 -4.60 5.85
C ILE A 73 -6.38 -6.06 5.48
N LEU A 74 -5.15 -6.53 5.58
CA LEU A 74 -4.72 -7.88 5.24
C LEU A 74 -4.01 -8.50 6.44
N LYS A 75 -4.11 -9.83 6.59
CA LYS A 75 -3.27 -10.53 7.57
C LYS A 75 -1.86 -10.68 6.99
N LEU A 76 -0.85 -10.39 7.79
CA LEU A 76 0.56 -10.54 7.40
C LEU A 76 0.88 -11.98 6.99
N ALA A 77 0.30 -12.96 7.70
CA ALA A 77 0.51 -14.38 7.42
C ALA A 77 -0.05 -14.84 6.05
N GLU A 78 -0.97 -14.07 5.45
CA GLU A 78 -1.57 -14.38 4.15
C GLU A 78 -0.77 -13.75 2.99
N ILE A 79 0.17 -12.84 3.27
CA ILE A 79 0.94 -12.13 2.25
C ILE A 79 2.27 -12.87 2.01
N GLN A 80 2.50 -13.31 0.78
CA GLN A 80 3.77 -13.90 0.37
C GLN A 80 4.85 -12.82 0.14
N HIS A 81 4.50 -11.82 -0.68
CA HIS A 81 5.35 -10.69 -1.01
C HIS A 81 4.53 -9.51 -1.51
N LEU A 82 5.19 -8.35 -1.62
CA LEU A 82 4.66 -7.18 -2.29
C LEU A 82 5.30 -7.02 -3.67
N GLU A 83 4.54 -6.50 -4.61
CA GLU A 83 5.01 -6.16 -5.95
C GLU A 83 4.83 -4.67 -6.18
N ILE A 84 5.90 -4.00 -6.60
CA ILE A 84 5.88 -2.62 -7.06
C ILE A 84 6.17 -2.61 -8.55
N THR A 85 5.26 -2.07 -9.34
CA THR A 85 5.45 -1.91 -10.79
C THR A 85 5.53 -0.42 -11.11
N ASN A 86 6.67 0.03 -11.63
CA ASN A 86 6.83 1.37 -12.16
C ASN A 86 6.74 1.31 -13.69
N THR A 87 5.67 1.84 -14.24
CA THR A 87 5.39 1.86 -15.68
C THR A 87 5.83 3.18 -16.30
N ARG A 88 6.78 3.14 -17.24
CA ARG A 88 7.36 4.32 -17.89
C ARG A 88 7.06 4.31 -19.39
N PRO A 89 6.01 5.00 -19.85
CA PRO A 89 5.67 5.08 -21.26
C PRO A 89 6.63 6.02 -21.99
N ALA A 90 6.81 5.80 -23.30
CA ALA A 90 7.57 6.70 -24.15
C ALA A 90 6.94 8.11 -24.27
N LYS A 91 5.61 8.21 -24.13
CA LYS A 91 4.85 9.47 -24.12
C LYS A 91 3.78 9.47 -23.03
N GLY A 92 3.58 10.63 -22.41
CA GLY A 92 2.56 10.84 -21.39
C GLY A 92 3.02 10.50 -19.97
N PRO A 93 2.14 10.65 -18.98
CA PRO A 93 2.46 10.31 -17.60
C PRO A 93 2.50 8.80 -17.44
N GLY A 94 3.59 8.27 -16.87
CA GLY A 94 3.64 6.87 -16.46
C GLY A 94 2.78 6.57 -15.25
N SER A 95 2.94 5.39 -14.68
CA SER A 95 2.19 4.97 -13.50
C SER A 95 3.02 4.15 -12.54
N THR A 96 2.52 4.03 -11.33
CA THR A 96 3.05 3.09 -10.34
C THR A 96 1.91 2.32 -9.69
N GLU A 97 2.17 1.06 -9.39
CA GLU A 97 1.25 0.17 -8.72
C GLU A 97 1.96 -0.53 -7.56
N LEU A 98 1.29 -0.67 -6.42
CA LEU A 98 1.66 -1.58 -5.33
C LEU A 98 0.58 -2.63 -5.19
N VAL A 99 0.99 -3.89 -5.20
CA VAL A 99 0.11 -5.06 -5.08
C VAL A 99 0.62 -5.98 -3.98
N ALA A 100 -0.31 -6.56 -3.21
CA ALA A 100 -0.01 -7.66 -2.30
C ALA A 100 -0.31 -8.99 -3.01
N VAL A 101 0.66 -9.90 -3.01
CA VAL A 101 0.48 -11.27 -3.49
C VAL A 101 0.16 -12.16 -2.31
N LEU A 102 -1.01 -12.78 -2.35
CA LEU A 102 -1.57 -13.57 -1.25
C LEU A 102 -1.45 -15.07 -1.51
N SER A 103 -1.13 -15.84 -0.47
CA SER A 103 -1.23 -17.30 -0.50
C SER A 103 -2.67 -17.75 -0.26
N LEU A 104 -3.32 -18.33 -1.26
CA LEU A 104 -4.60 -19.02 -1.09
C LEU A 104 -4.41 -20.52 -0.80
N GLU A 105 -5.44 -21.13 -0.20
CA GLU A 105 -5.50 -22.57 0.11
C GLU A 105 -5.41 -23.52 -1.12
N ASN A 106 -5.26 -22.99 -2.34
CA ASN A 106 -5.18 -23.77 -3.59
C ASN A 106 -3.93 -23.48 -4.45
N ASN A 107 -2.87 -22.89 -3.89
CA ASN A 107 -1.62 -22.55 -4.61
C ASN A 107 -1.80 -21.66 -5.87
N VAL A 108 -2.88 -20.88 -5.92
CA VAL A 108 -3.06 -19.85 -6.96
C VAL A 108 -2.71 -18.52 -6.33
N ASP A 109 -1.67 -17.87 -6.86
CA ASP A 109 -1.26 -16.54 -6.42
C ASP A 109 -2.40 -15.55 -6.72
N TYR A 110 -2.91 -14.94 -5.65
CA TYR A 110 -4.00 -13.99 -5.76
C TYR A 110 -3.49 -12.59 -5.46
N LYS A 111 -3.62 -11.71 -6.44
CA LYS A 111 -3.14 -10.33 -6.38
C LYS A 111 -4.22 -9.41 -5.84
N LYS A 112 -3.88 -8.59 -4.85
CA LYS A 112 -4.72 -7.50 -4.34
C LYS A 112 -4.05 -6.16 -4.59
N GLU A 113 -4.68 -5.32 -5.40
CA GLU A 113 -4.25 -3.93 -5.60
C GLU A 113 -4.32 -3.18 -4.26
N ILE A 114 -3.22 -2.51 -3.94
CA ILE A 114 -3.03 -1.73 -2.73
C ILE A 114 -2.96 -0.24 -3.05
N PHE A 115 -2.20 0.14 -4.09
CA PHE A 115 -2.09 1.51 -4.57
C PHE A 115 -1.95 1.52 -6.09
N PHE A 116 -2.51 2.54 -6.73
CA PHE A 116 -2.28 2.88 -8.13
C PHE A 116 -2.20 4.41 -8.30
N GLU A 117 -1.19 4.89 -9.01
CA GLU A 117 -1.08 6.32 -9.33
C GLU A 117 -0.56 6.55 -10.74
N ARG A 118 -1.05 7.62 -11.37
CA ARG A 118 -0.49 8.15 -12.62
C ARG A 118 0.39 9.35 -12.32
N GLY A 119 1.58 9.39 -12.92
CA GLY A 119 2.50 10.52 -12.86
C GLY A 119 3.45 10.52 -11.66
N ALA A 120 3.46 9.46 -10.84
CA ALA A 120 4.38 9.28 -9.72
C ALA A 120 5.03 7.89 -9.76
N TYR A 121 6.17 7.76 -9.08
CA TYR A 121 6.93 6.50 -8.98
C TYR A 121 7.45 6.33 -7.55
N PHE A 122 7.50 5.08 -7.09
CA PHE A 122 8.27 4.76 -5.90
C PHE A 122 9.76 4.89 -6.20
N ASP A 123 10.44 5.75 -5.43
CA ASP A 123 11.90 5.79 -5.44
C ASP A 123 12.49 4.66 -4.59
N TYR A 124 13.80 4.41 -4.73
CA TYR A 124 14.48 3.35 -3.98
C TYR A 124 14.34 3.51 -2.45
N HIS A 125 14.38 4.74 -1.95
CA HIS A 125 14.28 5.01 -0.53
C HIS A 125 12.88 4.70 0.01
N GLU A 126 11.83 5.02 -0.74
CA GLU A 126 10.45 4.64 -0.43
C GLU A 126 10.28 3.13 -0.41
N VAL A 127 10.80 2.43 -1.42
CA VAL A 127 10.73 0.95 -1.46
C VAL A 127 11.42 0.34 -0.25
N GLU A 128 12.60 0.81 0.12
CA GLU A 128 13.32 0.30 1.29
C GLU A 128 12.61 0.62 2.61
N MET A 129 11.94 1.76 2.70
CA MET A 129 11.11 2.08 3.86
C MET A 129 9.90 1.15 3.95
N ILE A 130 9.20 0.88 2.85
CA ILE A 130 8.09 -0.07 2.81
C ILE A 130 8.58 -1.48 3.16
N ARG A 131 9.73 -1.91 2.64
CA ARG A 131 10.34 -3.21 2.92
C ARG A 131 10.62 -3.38 4.42
N LYS A 132 11.31 -2.40 5.02
CA LYS A 132 11.64 -2.40 6.45
C LYS A 132 10.39 -2.36 7.33
N PHE A 133 9.42 -1.54 6.96
CA PHE A 133 8.17 -1.37 7.70
C PHE A 133 7.30 -2.63 7.67
N SER A 134 7.09 -3.19 6.48
CA SER A 134 6.22 -4.35 6.29
C SER A 134 6.86 -5.66 6.76
N CYS A 135 8.20 -5.73 6.82
CA CYS A 135 8.95 -6.98 6.95
C CYS A 135 8.62 -8.00 5.85
N LEU A 136 8.12 -7.54 4.70
CA LEU A 136 7.82 -8.37 3.54
C LEU A 136 8.91 -8.22 2.49
N SER A 137 9.13 -9.28 1.71
CA SER A 137 9.90 -9.14 0.48
C SER A 137 9.12 -8.26 -0.50
N ILE A 138 9.86 -7.41 -1.22
CA ILE A 138 9.32 -6.55 -2.28
C ILE A 138 10.03 -6.88 -3.57
N MET A 139 9.26 -7.27 -4.58
CA MET A 139 9.69 -7.40 -5.97
C MET A 139 9.42 -6.08 -6.70
N ILE A 140 10.37 -5.64 -7.52
CA ILE A 140 10.27 -4.40 -8.27
C ILE A 140 10.28 -4.73 -9.75
N PHE A 141 9.25 -4.28 -10.46
CA PHE A 141 9.10 -4.41 -11.89
C PHE A 141 9.20 -3.03 -12.53
N ALA A 142 9.82 -2.99 -13.71
CA ALA A 142 9.92 -1.80 -14.53
C ALA A 142 9.35 -2.12 -15.91
N ASP A 143 8.17 -1.57 -16.19
CA ASP A 143 7.50 -1.76 -17.46
C ASP A 143 7.75 -0.54 -18.34
N ASN A 144 8.68 -0.69 -19.29
CA ASN A 144 8.86 0.29 -20.35
C ASN A 144 8.06 -0.19 -21.56
N TYR A 145 7.17 0.64 -22.09
CA TYR A 145 6.48 0.33 -23.34
C TYR A 145 6.50 1.54 -24.27
N ASP A 146 6.82 1.28 -25.53
CA ASP A 146 6.63 2.20 -26.65
C ASP A 146 5.15 2.11 -27.07
N CYS A 147 4.50 3.25 -27.19
CA CYS A 147 3.14 3.37 -27.71
C CYS A 147 3.14 3.92 -29.14
#